data_AF-A0A1Z4JG46-F1
#
_entry.id   AF-A0A1Z4JG46-F1
#
_cell.length_a   1.000
_cell.length_b   1.000
_cell.length_c   1.000
_cell.angle_alpha   90.00
_cell.angle_beta   90.00
_cell.angle_gamma   90.00
#
_symmetry.space_group_name_H-M   'P 1'
#
loop_
_entity.id
_entity.type
_entity.pdbx_description
1 polymer ?
#
loop_
_entity_poly.entity_id
_entity_poly.type
_entity_poly.pdbx_seq_one_letter_code
_entity_poly.pdbx_strand_id
1 'polypeptide(L)'
;MNKWQSLLAFCFTAAAICTITKPLQASTALPMTLSTSEGYYTMKVSDNDTTRSAYGGGLRVYDVHIAKMFEVTYRVCTTGRLSPGANWTYLAGNGSINMGNFYISCDLASDIAIAYGLGNPERTTILHFAGEEAEGEPRTEGIPILNITGGKIDRWMNFTRNFKPAR
;
A
#
# COMPACT_ATOMS: atom_id res chain seq x y z
N MET A 1 -63.63 46.69 -24.13
CA MET A 1 -62.21 46.28 -24.15
C MET A 1 -61.69 46.33 -22.73
N ASN A 2 -61.34 45.18 -22.14
CA ASN A 2 -60.20 44.95 -21.24
C ASN A 2 -60.32 43.54 -20.63
N LYS A 3 -59.43 42.67 -21.10
CA LYS A 3 -59.17 41.29 -20.66
C LYS A 3 -58.40 41.31 -19.34
N TRP A 4 -58.79 40.52 -18.35
CA TRP A 4 -57.84 40.00 -17.35
C TRP A 4 -58.16 38.52 -17.10
N GLN A 5 -57.19 37.68 -17.48
CA GLN A 5 -57.22 36.22 -17.42
C GLN A 5 -56.72 35.74 -16.06
N SER A 6 -57.38 34.71 -15.53
CA SER A 6 -56.95 33.95 -14.35
C SER A 6 -55.68 33.16 -14.66
N LEU A 7 -54.63 33.32 -13.86
CA LEU A 7 -53.41 32.53 -13.92
C LEU A 7 -53.50 31.34 -12.96
N LEU A 8 -53.36 30.15 -13.54
CA LEU A 8 -53.17 28.86 -12.87
C LEU A 8 -51.83 28.84 -12.12
N ALA A 9 -51.88 28.50 -10.83
CA ALA A 9 -50.70 28.22 -10.03
C ALA A 9 -50.21 26.78 -10.30
N PHE A 10 -49.08 26.64 -11.01
CA PHE A 10 -48.34 25.39 -11.08
C PHE A 10 -47.32 25.34 -9.94
N CYS A 11 -47.54 24.42 -9.00
CA CYS A 11 -46.63 24.14 -7.90
C CYS A 11 -45.60 23.11 -8.39
N PHE A 12 -44.38 23.55 -8.74
CA PHE A 12 -43.25 22.66 -9.01
C PHE A 12 -42.58 22.27 -7.70
N THR A 13 -42.76 21.02 -7.28
CA THR A 13 -41.98 20.41 -6.20
C THR A 13 -40.61 20.01 -6.76
N ALA A 14 -39.56 20.75 -6.38
CA ALA A 14 -38.19 20.38 -6.65
C ALA A 14 -37.77 19.28 -5.67
N ALA A 15 -37.71 18.03 -6.13
CA ALA A 15 -37.07 16.94 -5.40
C ALA A 15 -35.55 17.15 -5.42
N ALA A 16 -34.98 17.58 -4.31
CA ALA A 16 -33.53 17.61 -4.12
C ALA A 16 -33.01 16.17 -3.98
N ILE A 17 -32.44 15.64 -5.06
CA ILE A 17 -31.73 14.37 -5.04
C ILE A 17 -30.41 14.60 -4.32
N CYS A 18 -30.35 14.23 -3.04
CA CYS A 18 -29.12 14.22 -2.26
C CYS A 18 -28.26 13.04 -2.76
N THR A 19 -27.40 13.31 -3.75
CA THR A 19 -26.37 12.36 -4.17
C THR A 19 -25.34 12.27 -3.05
N ILE A 20 -25.46 11.22 -2.22
CA ILE A 20 -24.42 10.82 -1.27
C ILE A 20 -23.21 10.42 -2.10
N THR A 21 -22.31 11.38 -2.33
CA THR A 21 -21.00 11.09 -2.91
C THR A 21 -20.22 10.43 -1.79
N LYS A 22 -20.10 9.09 -1.81
CA LYS A 22 -19.13 8.40 -0.96
C LYS A 22 -17.78 9.06 -1.23
N PRO A 23 -17.10 9.65 -0.22
CA PRO A 23 -15.75 10.11 -0.43
C PRO A 23 -14.93 8.88 -0.86
N LEU A 24 -14.34 8.94 -2.05
CA LEU A 24 -13.26 8.04 -2.44
C LEU A 24 -12.18 8.23 -1.38
N GLN A 25 -12.09 7.28 -0.45
CA GLN A 25 -11.02 7.23 0.51
C GLN A 25 -9.74 7.11 -0.32
N ALA A 26 -9.02 8.23 -0.46
CA ALA A 26 -7.79 8.27 -1.23
C ALA A 26 -6.86 7.21 -0.65
N SER A 27 -6.58 6.18 -1.46
CA SER A 27 -5.64 5.15 -1.05
C SER A 27 -4.31 5.84 -0.79
N THR A 28 -3.84 5.76 0.45
CA THR A 28 -2.47 6.14 0.78
C THR A 28 -1.50 5.12 0.19
N ALA A 29 -1.93 3.99 -0.36
CA ALA A 29 -1.04 3.03 -0.98
C ALA A 29 -0.42 3.61 -2.27
N LEU A 30 0.92 3.63 -2.33
CA LEU A 30 1.61 3.83 -3.61
C LEU A 30 1.27 2.66 -4.55
N PRO A 31 1.09 2.91 -5.86
CA PRO A 31 0.78 1.86 -6.81
C PRO A 31 1.92 0.85 -6.88
N MET A 32 1.62 -0.40 -6.53
CA MET A 32 2.57 -1.50 -6.53
C MET A 32 1.88 -2.82 -6.84
N THR A 33 2.64 -3.75 -7.41
CA THR A 33 2.25 -5.15 -7.60
C THR A 33 3.06 -6.00 -6.66
N LEU A 34 2.38 -6.76 -5.80
CA LEU A 34 2.99 -7.74 -4.91
C LEU A 34 2.67 -9.13 -5.42
N SER A 35 3.68 -9.99 -5.41
CA SER A 35 3.49 -11.41 -5.72
C SER A 35 4.35 -12.28 -4.82
N THR A 36 3.99 -13.55 -4.74
CA THR A 36 4.77 -14.58 -4.06
C THR A 36 4.75 -15.88 -4.86
N SER A 37 5.88 -16.57 -4.90
CA SER A 37 6.03 -17.93 -5.41
C SER A 37 6.94 -18.70 -4.47
N GLU A 38 6.48 -19.85 -3.96
CA GLU A 38 7.28 -20.73 -3.08
C GLU A 38 7.97 -20.02 -1.90
N GLY A 39 7.33 -19.00 -1.31
CA GLY A 39 7.87 -18.23 -0.19
C GLY A 39 8.85 -17.10 -0.57
N TYR A 40 9.12 -16.90 -1.85
CA TYR A 40 9.82 -15.73 -2.38
C TYR A 40 8.82 -14.67 -2.80
N TYR A 41 8.98 -13.46 -2.25
CA TYR A 41 8.13 -12.32 -2.51
C TYR A 41 8.77 -11.42 -3.57
N THR A 42 7.95 -10.80 -4.40
CA THR A 42 8.38 -9.77 -5.33
C THR A 42 7.50 -8.54 -5.16
N MET A 43 8.13 -7.38 -5.09
CA MET A 43 7.45 -6.09 -5.19
C MET A 43 7.92 -5.40 -6.46
N LYS A 44 6.95 -5.09 -7.33
CA LYS A 44 7.17 -4.35 -8.57
C LYS A 44 6.42 -3.02 -8.49
N VAL A 45 7.12 -1.92 -8.75
CA VAL A 45 6.55 -0.56 -8.72
C VAL A 45 6.83 0.15 -10.05
N SER A 46 5.94 1.08 -10.41
CA SER A 46 6.08 1.85 -11.65
C SER A 46 7.04 3.04 -11.53
N ASP A 47 7.34 3.47 -10.30
CA ASP A 47 8.26 4.56 -10.01
C ASP A 47 9.67 4.29 -10.54
N ASN A 48 10.18 5.20 -11.38
CA ASN A 48 11.59 5.22 -11.79
C ASN A 48 12.45 5.97 -10.78
N ASP A 49 11.95 7.10 -10.26
CA ASP A 49 12.60 7.87 -9.21
C ASP A 49 11.96 7.55 -7.86
N THR A 50 12.64 6.69 -7.09
CA THR A 50 12.22 6.31 -5.74
C THR A 50 12.80 7.24 -4.67
N THR A 51 13.59 8.24 -5.05
CA THR A 51 14.20 9.23 -4.15
C THR A 51 13.30 10.44 -3.90
N ARG A 52 12.33 10.69 -4.79
CA ARG A 52 11.32 11.73 -4.62
C ARG A 52 10.52 11.53 -3.32
N SER A 53 10.00 12.64 -2.81
CA SER A 53 9.08 12.64 -1.67
C SER A 53 7.83 11.80 -1.95
N ALA A 54 7.47 10.97 -0.97
CA ALA A 54 6.19 10.30 -0.87
C ALA A 54 5.18 11.25 -0.21
N TYR A 55 4.00 11.40 -0.83
CA TYR A 55 2.87 12.19 -0.32
C TYR A 55 3.18 13.67 0.00
N GLY A 56 4.29 14.22 -0.51
CA GLY A 56 4.72 15.60 -0.20
C GLY A 56 5.37 15.77 1.18
N GLY A 57 5.69 14.68 1.89
CA GLY A 57 6.35 14.69 3.20
C GLY A 57 7.85 14.38 3.15
N GLY A 58 8.44 14.11 4.32
CA GLY A 58 9.87 13.80 4.45
C GLY A 58 10.28 12.40 3.98
N LEU A 59 9.34 11.44 3.97
CA LEU A 59 9.60 10.08 3.49
C LEU A 59 9.83 10.10 1.97
N ARG A 60 10.79 9.31 1.50
CA ARG A 60 10.93 9.03 0.07
C ARG A 60 10.00 7.89 -0.32
N VAL A 61 9.68 7.80 -1.60
CA VAL A 61 8.95 6.65 -2.17
C VAL A 61 9.62 5.32 -1.79
N TYR A 62 10.95 5.26 -1.85
CA TYR A 62 11.74 4.12 -1.39
C TYR A 62 11.44 3.72 0.08
N ASP A 63 11.30 4.69 0.98
CA ASP A 63 11.12 4.43 2.41
C ASP A 63 9.75 3.79 2.68
N VAL A 64 8.73 4.17 1.91
CA VAL A 64 7.38 3.58 1.96
C VAL A 64 7.36 2.17 1.39
N HIS A 65 8.09 1.95 0.29
CA HIS A 65 8.24 0.64 -0.33
C HIS A 65 8.88 -0.39 0.62
N ILE A 66 9.97 0.00 1.30
CA ILE A 66 10.57 -0.85 2.34
C ILE A 66 9.56 -1.10 3.47
N ALA A 67 8.81 -0.09 3.90
CA ALA A 67 7.79 -0.27 4.95
C ALA A 67 6.77 -1.35 4.56
N LYS A 68 6.27 -1.34 3.31
CA LYS A 68 5.34 -2.37 2.84
C LYS A 68 5.91 -3.79 2.91
N MET A 69 7.19 -3.98 2.57
CA MET A 69 7.83 -5.30 2.70
C MET A 69 7.81 -5.79 4.15
N PHE A 70 8.09 -4.91 5.11
CA PHE A 70 8.03 -5.20 6.54
C PHE A 70 6.61 -5.53 7.00
N GLU A 71 5.63 -4.72 6.59
CA GLU A 71 4.21 -4.90 6.91
C GLU A 71 3.68 -6.26 6.43
N VAL A 72 3.97 -6.61 5.17
CA VAL A 72 3.58 -7.91 4.60
C VAL A 72 4.30 -9.04 5.31
N THR A 73 5.62 -8.92 5.53
CA THR A 73 6.42 -9.95 6.23
C THR A 73 5.87 -10.21 7.62
N TYR A 74 5.60 -9.16 8.40
CA TYR A 74 4.99 -9.26 9.72
C TYR A 74 3.64 -10.01 9.66
N ARG A 75 2.78 -9.65 8.71
CA ARG A 75 1.47 -10.31 8.55
C ARG A 75 1.58 -11.80 8.26
N VAL A 76 2.48 -12.21 7.38
CA VAL A 76 2.62 -13.62 6.99
C VAL A 76 3.32 -14.44 8.08
N CYS A 77 4.26 -13.85 8.82
CA CYS A 77 4.88 -14.47 9.99
C CYS A 77 3.86 -14.69 11.11
N THR A 78 3.04 -13.68 11.44
CA THR A 78 2.03 -13.78 12.52
C THR A 78 0.90 -14.75 12.21
N THR A 79 0.66 -15.07 10.94
CA THR A 79 -0.32 -16.09 10.53
C THR A 79 0.28 -17.50 10.47
N GLY A 80 1.58 -17.67 10.80
CA GLY A 80 2.28 -18.94 10.75
C GLY A 80 2.53 -19.47 9.33
N ARG A 81 2.33 -18.63 8.30
CA ARG A 81 2.46 -19.02 6.89
C ARG A 81 3.89 -18.94 6.37
N LEU A 82 4.80 -18.35 7.14
CA LEU A 82 6.17 -18.13 6.76
C LEU A 82 7.11 -18.28 7.97
N SER A 83 8.20 -19.04 7.77
CA SER A 83 9.31 -19.18 8.73
C SER A 83 10.56 -19.60 7.96
N PRO A 84 11.76 -19.03 8.23
CA PRO A 84 12.07 -18.07 9.30
C PRO A 84 11.88 -16.59 8.91
N GLY A 85 11.49 -16.30 7.67
CA GLY A 85 11.35 -14.94 7.15
C GLY A 85 11.04 -14.90 5.66
N ALA A 86 11.01 -13.70 5.07
CA ALA A 86 10.72 -13.47 3.66
C ALA A 86 11.97 -13.04 2.88
N ASN A 87 12.18 -13.67 1.73
CA ASN A 87 13.07 -13.14 0.69
C ASN A 87 12.23 -12.26 -0.24
N TRP A 88 12.71 -11.05 -0.51
CA TRP A 88 12.05 -10.05 -1.34
C TRP A 88 12.93 -9.67 -2.52
N THR A 89 12.36 -9.70 -3.72
CA THR A 89 12.93 -9.04 -4.91
C THR A 89 12.22 -7.71 -5.10
N TYR A 90 12.98 -6.61 -5.11
CA TYR A 90 12.42 -5.28 -5.34
C TYR A 90 12.76 -4.75 -6.73
N LEU A 91 11.73 -4.50 -7.53
CA LEU A 91 11.86 -3.99 -8.88
C LEU A 91 11.15 -2.63 -9.04
N ALA A 92 11.89 -1.63 -9.52
CA ALA A 92 11.40 -0.31 -9.88
C ALA A 92 11.26 -0.16 -11.41
N GLY A 93 10.67 0.94 -11.86
CA GLY A 93 10.51 1.22 -13.30
C GLY A 93 9.76 0.13 -14.06
N ASN A 94 8.68 -0.39 -13.49
CA ASN A 94 7.89 -1.51 -14.03
C ASN A 94 8.68 -2.81 -14.23
N GLY A 95 9.77 -3.03 -13.49
CA GLY A 95 10.61 -4.22 -13.63
C GLY A 95 11.97 -3.96 -14.28
N SER A 96 12.18 -2.79 -14.87
CA SER A 96 13.42 -2.47 -15.59
C SER A 96 14.59 -2.14 -14.67
N ILE A 97 14.33 -1.76 -13.42
CA ILE A 97 15.36 -1.39 -12.45
C ILE A 97 15.34 -2.39 -11.30
N ASN A 98 16.40 -3.20 -11.18
CA ASN A 98 16.57 -4.08 -10.02
C ASN A 98 17.08 -3.26 -8.82
N MET A 99 16.25 -3.11 -7.79
CA MET A 99 16.59 -2.40 -6.56
C MET A 99 17.28 -3.30 -5.53
N GLY A 100 17.39 -4.60 -5.81
CA GLY A 100 18.11 -5.59 -5.02
C GLY A 100 17.20 -6.61 -4.34
N ASN A 101 17.84 -7.61 -3.74
CA ASN A 101 17.18 -8.66 -2.97
C ASN A 101 17.32 -8.39 -1.47
N PHE A 102 16.22 -8.47 -0.72
CA PHE A 102 16.20 -8.22 0.72
C PHE A 102 15.76 -9.48 1.45
N TYR A 103 16.32 -9.69 2.64
CA TYR A 103 15.84 -10.70 3.57
C TYR A 103 15.29 -10.00 4.81
N ILE A 104 14.06 -10.34 5.20
CA ILE A 104 13.41 -9.84 6.41
C ILE A 104 13.02 -11.05 7.26
N SER A 105 13.68 -11.24 8.39
CA SER A 105 13.29 -12.29 9.35
C SER A 105 11.97 -11.96 10.04
N CYS A 106 11.26 -12.99 10.50
CA CYS A 106 10.04 -12.80 11.29
C CYS A 106 10.30 -12.03 12.60
N ASP A 107 11.47 -12.24 13.22
CA ASP A 107 11.89 -11.52 14.42
C ASP A 107 12.09 -10.03 14.12
N LEU A 108 12.84 -9.70 13.06
CA LEU A 108 13.07 -8.31 12.67
C LEU A 108 11.76 -7.61 12.29
N ALA A 109 10.86 -8.30 11.57
CA ALA A 109 9.55 -7.75 11.25
C ALA A 109 8.71 -7.46 12.50
N SER A 110 8.77 -8.35 13.50
CA SER A 110 8.08 -8.16 14.79
C SER A 110 8.68 -7.00 15.58
N ASP A 111 10.01 -6.87 15.64
CA ASP A 111 10.70 -5.77 16.32
C ASP A 111 10.34 -4.41 15.70
N ILE A 112 10.29 -4.33 14.36
CA ILE A 112 9.86 -3.12 13.65
C ILE A 112 8.40 -2.79 13.96
N ALA A 113 7.50 -3.79 13.94
CA ALA A 113 6.11 -3.59 14.29
C ALA A 113 5.92 -3.09 15.73
N ILE A 114 6.71 -3.60 16.69
CA ILE A 114 6.70 -3.14 18.08
C ILE A 114 7.23 -1.71 18.20
N ALA A 115 8.37 -1.41 17.57
CA ALA A 115 9.04 -0.12 17.69
C ALA A 115 8.24 1.03 17.07
N TYR A 116 7.57 0.77 15.95
CA TYR A 116 6.80 1.79 15.23
C TYR A 116 5.31 1.76 15.58
N GLY A 117 4.79 0.63 16.06
CA GLY A 117 3.36 0.40 16.23
C GLY A 117 2.66 0.19 14.88
N LEU A 118 1.45 -0.36 14.94
CA LEU A 118 0.63 -0.66 13.77
C LEU A 118 -0.62 0.22 13.76
N GLY A 119 -0.94 0.74 12.58
CA GLY A 119 -2.18 1.44 12.29
C GLY A 119 -3.27 0.50 11.74
N ASN A 120 -4.32 1.09 11.21
CA ASN A 120 -5.42 0.34 10.60
C ASN A 120 -4.92 -0.47 9.40
N PRO A 121 -5.38 -1.73 9.24
CA PRO A 121 -5.04 -2.52 8.08
C PRO A 121 -5.53 -1.92 6.76
N GLU A 122 -4.67 -1.95 5.77
CA GLU A 122 -4.96 -1.65 4.37
C GLU A 122 -5.28 -2.94 3.62
N ARG A 123 -6.26 -2.92 2.72
CA ARG A 123 -6.51 -4.05 1.82
C ARG A 123 -5.43 -4.08 0.75
N THR A 124 -4.60 -5.12 0.77
CA THR A 124 -3.52 -5.32 -0.19
C THR A 124 -3.74 -6.63 -0.93
N THR A 125 -3.66 -6.59 -2.26
CA THR A 125 -3.71 -7.79 -3.11
C THR A 125 -2.29 -8.30 -3.35
N ILE A 126 -2.08 -9.59 -3.08
CA ILE A 126 -0.86 -10.33 -3.37
C ILE A 126 -1.21 -11.42 -4.37
N LEU A 127 -0.45 -11.52 -5.46
CA LEU A 127 -0.60 -12.58 -6.46
C LEU A 127 0.18 -13.83 -6.01
N HIS A 128 -0.49 -14.96 -5.87
CA HIS A 128 0.11 -16.23 -5.47
C HIS A 128 0.32 -17.10 -6.70
N PHE A 129 1.58 -17.38 -7.02
CA PHE A 129 1.96 -18.25 -8.13
C PHE A 129 2.26 -19.65 -7.59
N ALA A 130 1.70 -20.67 -8.23
CA ALA A 130 1.92 -22.09 -7.90
C ALA A 130 3.04 -22.74 -8.75
N GLY A 131 3.90 -21.92 -9.35
CA GLY A 131 4.94 -22.31 -10.30
C GLY A 131 5.20 -21.20 -11.32
N GLU A 132 6.25 -21.33 -12.13
CA GLU A 132 6.67 -20.29 -13.10
C GLU A 132 5.65 -20.05 -14.22
N GLU A 133 4.90 -21.08 -14.62
CA GLU A 133 3.93 -21.02 -15.72
C GLU A 133 2.48 -20.82 -15.26
N ALA A 134 2.23 -20.79 -13.94
CA ALA A 134 0.88 -20.64 -13.40
C ALA A 134 0.41 -19.19 -13.50
N GLU A 135 -0.88 -18.98 -13.76
CA GLU A 135 -1.47 -17.66 -13.53
C GLU A 135 -1.49 -17.35 -12.02
N GLY A 136 -1.13 -16.13 -11.67
CA GLY A 136 -1.10 -15.69 -10.26
C GLY A 136 -2.51 -15.57 -9.70
N GLU A 137 -2.83 -16.36 -8.67
CA GLU A 137 -4.10 -16.28 -7.95
C GLU A 137 -4.12 -15.02 -7.06
N PRO A 138 -5.04 -14.05 -7.28
CA PRO A 138 -5.09 -12.86 -6.44
C PRO A 138 -5.70 -13.17 -5.08
N ARG A 139 -4.97 -12.84 -4.01
CA ARG A 139 -5.47 -12.91 -2.63
C ARG A 139 -5.41 -11.54 -1.99
N THR A 140 -6.55 -11.03 -1.53
CA THR A 140 -6.63 -9.74 -0.84
C THR A 140 -6.64 -9.95 0.67
N GLU A 141 -5.67 -9.33 1.34
CA GLU A 141 -5.49 -9.44 2.79
C GLU A 141 -5.49 -8.06 3.45
N GLY A 142 -5.88 -8.01 4.72
CA GLY A 142 -5.70 -6.82 5.55
C GLY A 142 -4.28 -6.78 6.08
N ILE A 143 -3.45 -5.92 5.49
CA ILE A 143 -2.06 -5.71 5.89
C ILE A 143 -1.99 -4.52 6.84
N PRO A 144 -1.58 -4.71 8.11
CA PRO A 144 -1.43 -3.59 9.04
C PRO A 144 -0.36 -2.62 8.53
N ILE A 145 -0.59 -1.32 8.65
CA ILE A 145 0.34 -0.28 8.19
C ILE A 145 1.25 0.12 9.36
N LEU A 146 2.55 0.30 9.13
CA LEU A 146 3.46 0.83 10.15
C LEU A 146 3.11 2.30 10.46
N ASN A 147 3.03 2.64 11.75
CA ASN A 147 2.77 4.03 12.15
C ASN A 147 4.05 4.86 12.11
N ILE A 148 4.43 5.28 10.89
CA ILE A 148 5.62 6.10 10.60
C ILE A 148 5.19 7.57 10.48
N THR A 149 4.83 8.17 11.60
CA THR A 149 4.36 9.57 11.67
C THR A 149 5.13 10.37 12.72
N GLY A 150 5.10 11.71 12.61
CA GLY A 150 5.75 12.62 13.55
C GLY A 150 7.24 12.33 13.72
N GLY A 151 7.72 12.30 14.97
CA GLY A 151 9.13 12.06 15.30
C GLY A 151 9.68 10.67 14.92
N LYS A 152 8.86 9.76 14.38
CA LYS A 152 9.31 8.44 13.89
C LYS A 152 9.84 8.47 12.46
N ILE A 153 9.55 9.53 11.69
CA ILE A 153 9.94 9.66 10.28
C ILE A 153 11.47 9.60 10.13
N ASP A 154 12.20 10.45 10.85
CA ASP A 154 13.67 10.50 10.74
C ASP A 154 14.34 9.19 11.16
N ARG A 155 13.79 8.53 12.19
CA ARG A 155 14.29 7.22 12.64
C ARG A 155 14.09 6.17 11.56
N TRP A 156 12.91 6.14 10.92
CA TRP A 156 12.63 5.23 9.82
C TRP A 156 13.55 5.47 8.62
N MET A 157 13.70 6.72 8.19
CA MET A 157 14.62 7.08 7.11
C MET A 157 16.06 6.67 7.43
N ASN A 158 16.48 6.80 8.69
CA ASN A 158 17.80 6.34 9.09
C ASN A 158 17.93 4.82 9.01
N PHE A 159 16.90 4.09 9.42
CA PHE A 159 16.85 2.64 9.28
C PHE A 159 16.92 2.20 7.80
N THR A 160 16.05 2.72 6.94
CA THR A 160 15.97 2.32 5.52
C THR A 160 17.25 2.69 4.74
N ARG A 161 17.95 3.77 5.10
CA ARG A 161 19.26 4.09 4.51
C ARG A 161 20.31 3.02 4.78
N ASN A 162 20.23 2.35 5.93
CA ASN A 162 21.18 1.32 6.36
C ASN A 162 20.69 -0.11 6.08
N PHE A 163 19.40 -0.29 5.80
CA PHE A 163 18.84 -1.57 5.37
C PHE A 163 19.17 -1.81 3.89
N LYS A 164 20.31 -2.48 3.64
CA LYS A 164 20.81 -2.75 2.29
C LYS A 164 20.31 -4.09 1.75
N PRO A 165 20.21 -4.24 0.42
CA PRO A 165 20.03 -5.55 -0.20
C PRO A 165 21.11 -6.53 0.27
N ALA A 166 20.72 -7.78 0.49
CA ALA A 166 21.63 -8.88 0.82
C ALA A 166 22.46 -9.34 -0.39
N ARG A 167 21.93 -9.13 -1.61
CA ARG A 167 22.56 -9.48 -2.90
C ARG A 167 22.13 -8.51 -4.00
#